data_AF-A0AAW7E5J8-F1
#
_entry.id   AF-A0AAW7E5J8-F1
#
_cell.length_a   1.000
_cell.length_b   1.000
_cell.length_c   1.000
_cell.angle_alpha   90.00
_cell.angle_beta   90.00
_cell.angle_gamma   90.00
#
_symmetry.space_group_name_H-M   'P 1'
#
loop_
_entity.id
_entity.type
_entity.pdbx_description
1 polymer ?
#
loop_
_entity_poly.entity_id
_entity_poly.type
_entity_poly.pdbx_seq_one_letter_code
_entity_poly.pdbx_strand_id
1 'polypeptide(L)'
;MLKKIALAAILATGSVSAFADSDVGCGLGSQVWEGQSGKIPKILAATTNGLFANQLFGITFGTLGCSGTGAVTAQAVTFTNENAESLARDMAVGEGESLNVLAELLNIKAEDKARFFAVSKQNFSKIYSAENASSAEVLASLQTVMSQDEVLKAYV
;
A
#
# COMPACT_ATOMS: atom_id res chain seq x y z
N MET A 1 24.89 5.87 38.50
CA MET A 1 24.94 6.06 37.05
C MET A 1 25.23 4.74 36.39
N LEU A 2 24.26 4.13 35.71
CA LEU A 2 24.47 3.04 34.75
C LEU A 2 23.27 3.13 33.78
N LYS A 3 23.50 3.74 32.61
CA LYS A 3 22.50 3.83 31.54
C LYS A 3 22.23 2.41 31.05
N LYS A 4 21.05 1.88 31.37
CA LYS A 4 20.53 0.64 30.79
C LYS A 4 20.22 0.91 29.31
N ILE A 5 21.17 0.59 28.44
CA ILE A 5 20.88 0.42 27.01
C ILE A 5 20.23 -0.95 26.89
N ALA A 6 18.92 -0.99 27.09
CA ALA A 6 18.12 -2.15 26.72
C ALA A 6 17.99 -2.12 25.19
N LEU A 7 18.85 -2.87 24.53
CA LEU A 7 18.72 -3.21 23.12
C LEU A 7 17.50 -4.14 23.02
N ALA A 8 16.32 -3.56 22.85
CA ALA A 8 15.12 -4.31 22.53
C ALA A 8 15.28 -4.85 21.11
N ALA A 9 15.71 -6.11 21.01
CA ALA A 9 15.52 -6.89 19.80
C ALA A 9 14.01 -7.04 19.59
N ILE A 10 13.42 -6.14 18.80
CA ILE A 10 12.04 -6.29 18.32
C ILE A 10 12.08 -7.48 17.38
N LEU A 11 11.71 -8.66 17.90
CA LEU A 11 11.23 -9.73 17.02
C LEU A 11 9.95 -9.22 16.39
N ALA A 12 10.07 -8.66 15.18
CA ALA A 12 8.95 -8.33 14.32
C ALA A 12 8.34 -9.63 13.76
N THR A 13 7.72 -10.43 14.63
CA THR A 13 6.78 -11.48 14.19
C THR A 13 5.41 -10.86 14.14
N GLY A 14 5.19 -10.14 13.05
CA GLY A 14 3.94 -9.48 12.73
C GLY A 14 4.21 -8.64 11.52
N SER A 15 3.81 -9.13 10.35
CA SER A 15 3.60 -8.30 9.17
C SER A 15 2.48 -7.31 9.52
N VAL A 16 2.79 -6.29 10.32
CA VAL A 16 2.01 -5.07 10.27
C VAL A 16 2.25 -4.58 8.86
N SER A 17 1.22 -4.65 8.02
CA SER A 17 1.21 -4.01 6.71
C SER A 17 1.25 -2.50 6.95
N ALA A 18 2.40 -2.00 7.39
CA ALA A 18 2.67 -0.58 7.49
C ALA A 18 2.84 -0.12 6.05
N PHE A 19 1.73 0.36 5.49
CA PHE A 19 1.71 0.89 4.13
C PHE A 19 2.67 2.06 4.02
N ALA A 20 3.17 2.24 2.81
CA ALA A 20 3.93 3.42 2.46
C ALA A 20 3.12 4.68 2.80
N ASP A 21 3.71 5.56 3.59
CA ASP A 21 3.16 6.91 3.76
C ASP A 21 3.18 7.62 2.39
N SER A 22 2.13 8.41 2.09
CA SER A 22 1.96 9.02 0.77
C SER A 22 3.10 9.96 0.36
N ASP A 23 3.76 10.60 1.32
CA ASP A 23 4.85 11.54 1.07
C ASP A 23 6.23 10.88 1.29
N VAL A 24 6.32 9.99 2.27
CA VAL A 24 7.60 9.45 2.77
C VAL A 24 7.94 8.07 2.20
N GLY A 25 6.93 7.33 1.72
CA GLY A 25 7.07 5.97 1.20
C GLY A 25 7.10 4.90 2.30
N CYS A 26 7.48 3.67 1.94
CA CYS A 26 7.73 2.58 2.90
C CYS A 26 9.14 2.71 3.51
N GLY A 27 9.39 2.06 4.65
CA GLY A 27 10.71 2.03 5.29
C GLY A 27 10.67 2.29 6.79
N LEU A 28 11.84 2.16 7.43
CA LEU A 28 11.97 2.26 8.89
C LEU A 28 11.57 3.64 9.43
N GLY A 29 11.84 4.71 8.68
CA GLY A 29 11.42 6.06 9.04
C GLY A 29 9.91 6.18 9.13
N SER A 30 9.17 5.62 8.16
CA SER A 30 7.71 5.62 8.20
C SER A 30 7.16 4.87 9.42
N GLN A 31 7.82 3.78 9.84
CA GLN A 31 7.44 3.02 11.03
C GLN A 31 7.78 3.72 12.35
N VAL A 32 8.99 4.28 12.48
CA VAL A 32 9.43 4.94 13.72
C VAL A 32 8.65 6.20 14.01
N TRP A 33 8.22 6.90 12.96
CA TRP A 33 7.50 8.17 13.06
C TRP A 33 5.99 8.02 12.84
N GLU A 34 5.48 6.78 12.88
CA GLU A 34 4.04 6.49 12.73
C GLU A 34 3.20 7.28 13.75
N GLY A 35 2.06 7.80 13.30
CA GLY A 35 1.13 8.59 14.11
C GLY A 35 1.60 10.03 14.40
N GLN A 36 2.82 10.42 14.02
CA GLN A 36 3.30 11.79 14.13
C GLN A 36 2.93 12.60 12.88
N SER A 37 2.47 13.84 13.08
CA SER A 37 1.99 14.70 12.00
C SER A 37 2.76 16.02 11.89
N GLY A 38 2.74 16.61 10.70
CA GLY A 38 3.42 17.87 10.40
C GLY A 38 4.77 17.71 9.70
N LYS A 39 5.32 18.84 9.26
CA LYS A 39 6.50 18.88 8.38
C LYS A 39 7.74 18.26 9.03
N ILE A 40 7.97 18.50 10.33
CA ILE A 40 9.18 18.03 11.01
C ILE A 40 9.20 16.49 11.08
N PRO A 41 8.16 15.79 11.60
CA PRO A 41 8.13 14.33 11.57
C PRO A 41 8.26 13.74 10.16
N LYS A 42 7.56 14.31 9.16
CA LYS A 42 7.66 13.86 7.76
C LYS A 42 9.09 13.97 7.21
N ILE A 43 9.78 15.08 7.47
CA ILE A 43 11.19 15.27 7.06
C ILE A 43 12.10 14.26 7.76
N LEU A 44 11.91 14.02 9.06
CA LEU A 44 12.71 13.07 9.82
C LEU A 44 12.45 11.62 9.41
N ALA A 45 11.20 11.28 9.09
CA ALA A 45 10.83 9.98 8.54
C ALA A 45 11.49 9.75 7.17
N ALA A 46 11.40 10.73 6.25
CA ALA A 46 12.07 10.67 4.95
C ALA A 46 13.60 10.58 5.09
N THR A 47 14.20 11.38 5.98
CA THR A 47 15.64 11.32 6.29
C THR A 47 16.02 9.93 6.79
N THR A 48 15.22 9.37 7.71
CA THR A 48 15.46 8.04 8.26
C THR A 48 15.35 6.97 7.18
N ASN A 49 14.37 7.03 6.27
CA ASN A 49 14.27 6.09 5.13
C ASN A 49 15.49 6.14 4.21
N GLY A 50 16.08 7.32 4.01
CA GLY A 50 17.29 7.50 3.22
C GLY A 50 18.59 7.02 3.90
N LEU A 51 18.65 7.04 5.24
CA LEU A 51 19.84 6.64 5.98
C LEU A 51 20.15 5.15 5.80
N PHE A 52 21.43 4.85 5.54
CA PHE A 52 21.93 3.49 5.30
C PHE A 52 21.18 2.73 4.20
N ALA A 53 20.53 3.45 3.28
CA ALA A 53 19.72 2.87 2.22
C ALA A 53 18.66 1.87 2.73
N ASN A 54 18.12 2.06 3.94
CA ASN A 54 17.22 1.08 4.53
C ASN A 54 15.90 0.93 3.75
N GLN A 55 15.43 1.98 3.08
CA GLN A 55 14.28 1.87 2.18
C GLN A 55 14.60 0.96 0.98
N LEU A 56 15.80 1.09 0.39
CA LEU A 56 16.23 0.21 -0.70
C LEU A 56 16.41 -1.24 -0.23
N PHE A 57 16.94 -1.45 0.98
CA PHE A 57 16.98 -2.75 1.62
C PHE A 57 15.57 -3.32 1.81
N GLY A 58 14.63 -2.50 2.30
CA GLY A 58 13.22 -2.84 2.45
C GLY A 58 12.61 -3.33 1.14
N ILE A 59 12.78 -2.55 0.07
CA ILE A 59 12.32 -2.89 -1.29
C ILE A 59 12.98 -4.18 -1.79
N THR A 60 14.30 -4.32 -1.62
CA THR A 60 15.05 -5.48 -2.14
C THR A 60 14.66 -6.79 -1.48
N PHE A 61 14.39 -6.76 -0.17
CA PHE A 61 14.16 -7.97 0.63
C PHE A 61 12.71 -8.13 1.10
N GLY A 62 11.79 -7.25 0.68
CA GLY A 62 10.39 -7.30 1.11
C GLY A 62 10.22 -7.09 2.62
N THR A 63 10.94 -6.12 3.20
CA THR A 63 10.94 -5.83 4.66
C THR A 63 10.55 -4.38 4.92
N LEU A 64 10.40 -4.00 6.20
CA LEU A 64 10.12 -2.62 6.62
C LEU A 64 8.84 -2.01 6.01
N GLY A 65 7.84 -2.86 5.71
CA GLY A 65 6.59 -2.45 5.05
C GLY A 65 6.70 -2.22 3.55
N CYS A 66 7.83 -2.56 2.92
CA CYS A 66 8.00 -2.56 1.47
C CYS A 66 7.76 -3.96 0.92
N SER A 67 7.07 -4.09 -0.21
CA SER A 67 6.86 -5.36 -0.92
C SER A 67 7.87 -5.64 -2.03
N GLY A 68 8.34 -4.58 -2.70
CA GLY A 68 9.40 -4.65 -3.72
C GLY A 68 8.98 -5.14 -5.10
N THR A 69 7.82 -5.79 -5.23
CA THR A 69 7.37 -6.41 -6.49
C THR A 69 6.11 -5.78 -7.08
N GLY A 70 5.39 -4.97 -6.29
CA GLY A 70 4.18 -4.29 -6.77
C GLY A 70 4.45 -3.19 -7.79
N ALA A 71 3.40 -2.82 -8.54
CA ALA A 71 3.46 -1.73 -9.50
C ALA A 71 3.67 -0.36 -8.81
N VAL A 72 4.38 0.55 -9.47
CA VAL A 72 4.47 1.95 -9.04
C VAL A 72 3.11 2.62 -9.27
N THR A 73 2.43 2.99 -8.19
CA THR A 73 0.99 3.31 -8.21
C THR A 73 0.62 4.74 -8.56
N ALA A 74 1.59 5.62 -8.86
CA ALA A 74 1.29 7.04 -9.10
C ALA A 74 0.21 7.25 -10.19
N GLN A 75 0.31 6.53 -11.31
CA GLN A 75 -0.69 6.59 -12.39
C GLN A 75 -2.04 5.97 -11.97
N ALA A 76 -2.01 4.87 -11.20
CA ALA A 76 -3.21 4.24 -10.68
C ALA A 76 -3.97 5.16 -9.71
N VAL A 77 -3.26 5.94 -8.88
CA VAL A 77 -3.87 6.95 -7.99
C VAL A 77 -4.53 8.06 -8.82
N THR A 78 -3.84 8.62 -9.81
CA THR A 78 -4.41 9.64 -10.70
C THR A 78 -5.65 9.12 -11.42
N PHE A 79 -5.55 7.93 -12.01
CA PHE A 79 -6.67 7.29 -12.69
C PHE A 79 -7.86 7.06 -11.76
N THR A 80 -7.62 6.52 -10.55
CA THR A 80 -8.65 6.29 -9.53
C THR A 80 -9.35 7.59 -9.15
N ASN A 81 -8.60 8.70 -9.10
CA ASN A 81 -9.16 10.02 -8.80
C ASN A 81 -10.02 10.58 -9.94
N GLU A 82 -9.53 10.51 -11.17
CA GLU A 82 -10.24 11.01 -12.35
C GLU A 82 -11.48 10.18 -12.72
N ASN A 83 -11.49 8.91 -12.33
CA ASN A 83 -12.53 7.93 -12.69
C ASN A 83 -13.24 7.36 -11.45
N ALA A 84 -13.27 8.10 -10.33
CA ALA A 84 -13.70 7.58 -9.04
C ALA A 84 -15.10 6.95 -9.07
N GLU A 85 -16.06 7.62 -9.70
CA GLU A 85 -17.44 7.13 -9.76
C GLU A 85 -17.61 5.90 -10.66
N SER A 86 -16.99 5.89 -11.85
CA SER A 86 -17.07 4.76 -12.77
C SER A 86 -16.35 3.55 -12.20
N LEU A 87 -15.15 3.74 -11.65
CA LEU A 87 -14.40 2.69 -10.99
C LEU A 87 -15.16 2.11 -9.78
N ALA A 88 -15.79 2.94 -8.95
CA ALA A 88 -16.59 2.47 -7.83
C ALA A 88 -17.76 1.60 -8.31
N ARG A 89 -18.50 2.04 -9.35
CA ARG A 89 -19.60 1.24 -9.92
C ARG A 89 -19.11 -0.09 -10.50
N ASP A 90 -18.08 -0.05 -11.33
CA ASP A 90 -17.52 -1.23 -11.99
C ASP A 90 -16.99 -2.24 -10.95
N MET A 91 -16.35 -1.75 -9.89
CA MET A 91 -15.90 -2.57 -8.77
C MET A 91 -17.07 -3.19 -8.00
N ALA A 92 -18.13 -2.43 -7.73
CA ALA A 92 -19.32 -2.93 -7.03
C ALA A 92 -20.07 -4.02 -7.83
N VAL A 93 -20.07 -3.93 -9.16
CA VAL A 93 -20.67 -4.96 -10.04
C VAL A 93 -19.70 -6.11 -10.29
N GLY A 94 -18.39 -5.87 -10.22
CA GLY A 94 -17.31 -6.82 -10.47
C GLY A 94 -16.96 -7.00 -11.94
N GLU A 95 -17.26 -6.01 -12.77
CA GLU A 95 -16.93 -5.95 -14.19
C GLU A 95 -17.03 -4.50 -14.66
N GLY A 96 -16.31 -4.15 -15.73
CA GLY A 96 -16.39 -2.84 -16.36
C GLY A 96 -15.04 -2.33 -16.86
N GLU A 97 -15.10 -1.28 -17.67
CA GLU A 97 -13.94 -0.71 -18.36
C GLU A 97 -12.97 -0.05 -17.38
N SER A 98 -13.48 0.71 -16.41
CA SER A 98 -12.62 1.43 -15.45
C SER A 98 -11.88 0.45 -14.54
N LEU A 99 -12.56 -0.63 -14.12
CA LEU A 99 -11.95 -1.70 -13.34
C LEU A 99 -10.89 -2.47 -14.15
N ASN A 100 -11.13 -2.70 -15.45
CA ASN A 100 -10.15 -3.32 -16.33
C ASN A 100 -8.91 -2.44 -16.54
N VAL A 101 -9.09 -1.13 -16.76
CA VAL A 101 -7.96 -0.19 -16.90
C VAL A 101 -7.16 -0.13 -15.59
N LEU A 102 -7.82 -0.10 -14.43
CA LEU A 102 -7.10 -0.18 -13.15
C LEU A 102 -6.27 -1.45 -13.04
N ALA A 103 -6.80 -2.60 -13.45
CA ALA A 103 -6.07 -3.86 -13.47
C ALA A 103 -4.81 -3.78 -14.35
N GLU A 104 -4.89 -3.11 -15.49
CA GLU A 104 -3.74 -2.89 -16.38
C GLU A 104 -2.69 -1.95 -15.77
N LEU A 105 -3.12 -0.87 -15.11
CA LEU A 105 -2.22 0.04 -14.41
C LEU A 105 -1.50 -0.63 -13.23
N LEU A 106 -2.16 -1.60 -12.59
CA LEU A 106 -1.56 -2.45 -11.55
C LEU A 106 -0.79 -3.64 -12.10
N ASN A 107 -0.66 -3.73 -13.43
CA ASN A 107 0.03 -4.80 -14.13
C ASN A 107 -0.49 -6.21 -13.79
N ILE A 108 -1.80 -6.32 -13.53
CA ILE A 108 -2.49 -7.60 -13.30
C ILE A 108 -2.51 -8.39 -14.60
N LYS A 109 -1.98 -9.62 -14.56
CA LYS A 109 -1.98 -10.50 -15.74
C LYS A 109 -3.40 -10.87 -16.15
N ALA A 110 -3.58 -11.11 -17.45
CA ALA A 110 -4.89 -11.45 -18.01
C ALA A 110 -5.55 -12.67 -17.32
N GLU A 111 -4.77 -13.68 -16.94
CA GLU A 111 -5.23 -14.87 -16.22
C GLU A 111 -5.77 -14.57 -14.81
N ASP A 112 -5.28 -13.51 -14.17
CA ASP A 112 -5.64 -13.14 -12.80
C ASP A 112 -6.70 -12.00 -12.75
N LYS A 113 -7.01 -11.35 -13.88
CA LYS A 113 -8.00 -10.25 -13.94
C LYS A 113 -9.37 -10.68 -13.42
N ALA A 114 -9.82 -11.90 -13.74
CA ALA A 114 -11.09 -12.41 -13.24
C ALA A 114 -11.09 -12.54 -11.70
N ARG A 115 -9.96 -12.97 -11.12
CA ARG A 115 -9.80 -13.03 -9.66
C ARG A 115 -9.76 -11.63 -9.05
N PHE A 116 -9.02 -10.72 -9.65
CA PHE A 116 -8.95 -9.32 -9.24
C PHE A 116 -10.33 -8.66 -9.20
N PHE A 117 -11.16 -8.86 -10.22
CA PHE A 117 -12.51 -8.30 -10.26
C PHE A 117 -13.40 -8.89 -9.17
N ALA A 118 -13.37 -10.22 -9.00
CA ALA A 118 -14.16 -10.90 -7.99
C ALA A 118 -13.78 -10.48 -6.56
N VAL A 119 -12.47 -10.40 -6.27
CA VAL A 119 -11.96 -9.97 -4.96
C VAL A 119 -12.30 -8.50 -4.68
N SER A 120 -12.16 -7.63 -5.68
CA SER A 120 -12.49 -6.21 -5.54
C SER A 120 -13.99 -6.01 -5.27
N LYS A 121 -14.86 -6.76 -5.97
CA LYS A 121 -16.31 -6.78 -5.71
C LYS A 121 -16.63 -7.27 -4.31
N GLN A 122 -16.08 -8.42 -3.92
CA GLN A 122 -16.35 -9.04 -2.63
C GLN A 122 -15.98 -8.13 -1.45
N ASN A 123 -14.96 -7.29 -1.64
CA ASN A 123 -14.44 -6.39 -0.61
C ASN A 123 -14.79 -4.92 -0.88
N PHE A 124 -15.75 -4.64 -1.78
CA PHE A 124 -16.08 -3.29 -2.21
C PHE A 124 -16.35 -2.33 -1.04
N SER A 125 -17.12 -2.77 -0.04
CA SER A 125 -17.45 -1.98 1.15
C SER A 125 -16.26 -1.65 2.04
N LYS A 126 -15.18 -2.43 1.98
CA LYS A 126 -13.92 -2.18 2.67
C LYS A 126 -13.02 -1.24 1.86
N ILE A 127 -13.04 -1.36 0.53
CA ILE A 127 -12.24 -0.56 -0.38
C ILE A 127 -12.78 0.88 -0.47
N TYR A 128 -14.09 1.02 -0.66
CA TYR A 128 -14.82 2.29 -0.67
C TYR A 128 -15.58 2.51 0.65
N SER A 129 -14.87 2.43 1.78
CA SER A 129 -15.41 2.75 3.10
C SER A 129 -15.39 4.26 3.36
N ALA A 130 -16.14 4.73 4.36
CA ALA A 130 -16.11 6.13 4.78
C ALA A 130 -14.75 6.58 5.36
N GLU A 131 -13.87 5.64 5.73
CA GLU A 131 -12.53 5.90 6.25
C GLU A 131 -11.51 6.17 5.13
N ASN A 132 -11.81 5.75 3.90
CA ASN A 132 -10.93 5.94 2.73
C ASN A 132 -11.39 7.18 1.95
N ALA A 133 -11.09 8.36 2.47
CA ALA A 133 -11.58 9.63 1.94
C ALA A 133 -10.92 10.05 0.62
N SER A 134 -9.74 9.51 0.31
CA SER A 134 -8.95 9.85 -0.87
C SER A 134 -8.68 8.64 -1.78
N SER A 135 -8.40 8.93 -3.06
CA SER A 135 -8.05 7.91 -4.06
C SER A 135 -6.80 7.09 -3.70
N ALA A 136 -5.86 7.70 -2.96
CA ALA A 136 -4.70 7.00 -2.45
C ALA A 136 -5.08 5.99 -1.34
N GLU A 137 -5.98 6.36 -0.44
CA GLU A 137 -6.49 5.46 0.61
C GLU A 137 -7.35 4.34 0.04
N VAL A 138 -8.18 4.63 -0.96
CA VAL A 138 -8.93 3.60 -1.72
C VAL A 138 -7.98 2.58 -2.33
N LEU A 139 -6.91 3.06 -2.99
CA LEU A 139 -5.93 2.17 -3.62
C LEU A 139 -5.14 1.37 -2.56
N ALA A 140 -4.75 1.99 -1.44
CA ALA A 140 -4.09 1.29 -0.34
C ALA A 140 -4.99 0.22 0.29
N SER A 141 -6.29 0.49 0.45
CA SER A 141 -7.27 -0.49 0.92
C SER A 141 -7.43 -1.65 -0.06
N LEU A 142 -7.48 -1.36 -1.37
CA LEU A 142 -7.46 -2.39 -2.41
C LEU A 142 -6.19 -3.25 -2.34
N GLN A 143 -5.01 -2.64 -2.20
CA GLN A 143 -3.75 -3.37 -2.06
C GLN A 143 -3.71 -4.23 -0.79
N THR A 144 -4.30 -3.76 0.31
CA THR A 144 -4.49 -4.55 1.54
C THR A 144 -5.31 -5.81 1.24
N VAL A 145 -6.45 -5.66 0.57
CA VAL A 145 -7.29 -6.79 0.18
C VAL A 145 -6.52 -7.76 -0.72
N MET A 146 -5.78 -7.25 -1.70
CA MET A 146 -4.97 -8.08 -2.61
C MET A 146 -3.88 -8.84 -1.87
N SER A 147 -3.20 -8.23 -0.89
CA SER A 147 -2.15 -8.89 -0.10
C SER A 147 -2.65 -10.08 0.72
N GLN A 148 -3.96 -10.13 0.99
CA GLN A 148 -4.62 -11.20 1.73
C GLN A 148 -5.11 -12.34 0.82
N ASP A 149 -5.06 -12.14 -0.50
CA ASP A 149 -5.45 -13.15 -1.49
C ASP A 149 -4.24 -13.98 -1.95
N GLU A 150 -4.45 -15.28 -2.14
CA GLU A 150 -3.36 -16.21 -2.49
C GLU A 150 -2.73 -15.92 -3.86
N VAL A 151 -3.51 -15.40 -4.80
CA VAL A 151 -3.07 -15.08 -6.17
C VAL A 151 -2.65 -13.62 -6.25
N LEU A 152 -3.48 -12.71 -5.75
CA LEU A 152 -3.27 -11.28 -5.96
C LEU A 152 -2.14 -10.67 -5.12
N LYS A 153 -1.69 -11.35 -4.07
CA LYS A 153 -0.53 -10.93 -3.27
C LYS A 153 0.77 -10.82 -4.10
N ALA A 154 0.83 -11.47 -5.27
CA ALA A 154 1.98 -11.37 -6.17
C ALA A 154 2.15 -9.97 -6.79
N TYR A 155 1.10 -9.13 -6.74
CA TYR A 155 1.05 -7.81 -7.37
C TYR A 155 1.25 -6.64 -6.41
N VAL A 156 1.45 -6.91 -5.12
CA VAL A 156 1.46 -5.90 -4.05
C VAL A 156 2.56 -6.07 -3.05
#